data_AF-A0A2W7RRL5-F1
#
_entry.id   AF-A0A2W7RRL5-F1
#
_cell.length_a   1.000
_cell.length_b   1.000
_cell.length_c   1.000
_cell.angle_alpha   90.00
_cell.angle_beta   90.00
_cell.angle_gamma   90.00
#
_symmetry.space_group_name_H-M   'P 1'
#
loop_
_entity.id
_entity.type
_entity.pdbx_description
1 polymer ?
#
loop_
_entity_poly.entity_id
_entity_poly.type
_entity_poly.pdbx_seq_one_letter_code
_entity_poly.pdbx_strand_id
1 'polypeptide(L)'
;MANTTVSPKIIGREYVQNDEDQIAFKMIQEFEAQVTRMYKDKKMLRQVHTKMHGCVKASFNVEKHLPEALIVGVFAGEPKNYHAWVRFSNGNTKPEKDKKKDIRGVAIKLLGVQGEKILNDEINAETQDFLLMSSETFFAKTVKELSKLLKPMTSANLIKSNLFFLNPLLWPTLGRAIKRKVKCRNPLEIPYWSTQPYQYGKGQAVKYHLRPSPSNLIVVENTTDDNFLRYNLAQTLHDNEAKFDFFVQFQTDADAMPIEDPTVAWTSQNIKVATLTIHPQVFDSNEQIAYGDNLSFNPWHSLPEHRPLGGFNRVRKRVYEVMSKFRHDKNKLPDVEPKDSDDFLDGLNKLNRKVTLDQQIPSKNVIFTTAEVIVDVDKLKAYEFVSSVEELSSWLLKTGPIYGIIKVTKLRGDWAKVGDNRLVERGDSATLVEELISVHHYSNYSYQTTEFSDVFKHFTNKTYGHMWFDTVDDKTRLRWVYTFTYKNLLARIFLSIFAPLFLKKYLQNGLNNAKSFLED
;
A
#
# COMPACT_ATOMS: atom_id res chain seq x y z
N MET A 1 -7.80 -53.21 16.42
CA MET A 1 -7.65 -51.79 16.04
C MET A 1 -9.06 -51.23 15.86
N ALA A 2 -9.53 -50.37 16.77
CA ALA A 2 -10.85 -49.78 16.65
C ALA A 2 -10.82 -48.76 15.50
N ASN A 3 -11.47 -49.09 14.38
CA ASN A 3 -11.80 -48.12 13.34
C ASN A 3 -12.79 -47.12 13.94
N THR A 4 -12.28 -46.03 14.52
CA THR A 4 -13.09 -44.85 14.77
C THR A 4 -13.49 -44.27 13.43
N THR A 5 -14.66 -44.65 12.93
CA THR A 5 -15.34 -44.00 11.83
C THR A 5 -15.64 -42.57 12.25
N VAL A 6 -14.74 -41.64 11.91
CA VAL A 6 -14.97 -40.21 12.08
C VAL A 6 -16.17 -39.86 11.20
N SER A 7 -17.27 -39.43 11.80
CA SER A 7 -18.45 -38.99 11.04
C SER A 7 -18.05 -37.87 10.07
N PRO A 8 -18.54 -37.89 8.82
CA PRO A 8 -18.21 -36.87 7.84
C PRO A 8 -18.60 -35.48 8.35
N LYS A 9 -17.79 -34.49 8.00
CA LYS A 9 -18.09 -33.12 8.42
C LYS A 9 -19.31 -32.58 7.67
N ILE A 10 -19.97 -31.58 8.26
CA ILE A 10 -21.17 -30.96 7.70
C ILE A 10 -20.79 -29.59 7.13
N ILE A 11 -21.30 -29.28 5.94
CA ILE A 11 -21.14 -27.97 5.30
C ILE A 11 -21.64 -26.86 6.23
N GLY A 12 -20.88 -25.76 6.31
CA GLY A 12 -21.20 -24.60 7.14
C GLY A 12 -21.05 -24.82 8.65
N ARG A 13 -20.71 -26.03 9.11
CA ARG A 13 -20.65 -26.35 10.55
C ARG A 13 -19.25 -26.10 11.14
N GLU A 14 -19.24 -25.36 12.24
CA GLU A 14 -18.04 -25.16 13.06
C GLU A 14 -17.81 -26.30 14.06
N TYR A 15 -16.55 -26.53 14.41
CA TYR A 15 -16.12 -27.56 15.35
C TYR A 15 -15.21 -26.91 16.40
N VAL A 16 -15.86 -26.30 17.39
CA VAL A 16 -15.20 -25.47 18.42
C VAL A 16 -14.33 -26.29 19.35
N GLN A 17 -13.12 -25.82 19.62
CA GLN A 17 -12.21 -26.42 20.60
C GLN A 17 -12.40 -25.79 21.99
N ASN A 18 -12.33 -26.60 23.05
CA ASN A 18 -12.62 -26.17 24.43
C ASN A 18 -11.62 -25.13 25.00
N ASP A 19 -10.42 -25.01 24.43
CA ASP A 19 -9.35 -24.14 24.92
C ASP A 19 -9.24 -22.79 24.19
N GLU A 20 -10.12 -22.49 23.23
CA GLU A 20 -10.07 -21.27 22.41
C GLU A 20 -10.13 -19.98 23.24
N ASP A 21 -10.95 -19.95 24.28
CA ASP A 21 -11.12 -18.78 25.16
C ASP A 21 -9.85 -18.48 25.95
N GLN A 22 -9.24 -19.52 26.51
CA GLN A 22 -7.98 -19.40 27.24
C GLN A 22 -6.83 -19.01 26.30
N ILE A 23 -6.83 -19.53 25.07
CA ILE A 23 -5.85 -19.17 24.06
C ILE A 23 -6.00 -17.70 23.65
N ALA A 24 -7.23 -17.24 23.39
CA ALA A 24 -7.51 -15.85 23.04
C ALA A 24 -7.02 -14.89 24.13
N PHE A 25 -7.34 -15.19 25.40
CA PHE A 25 -6.88 -14.40 26.54
C PHE A 25 -5.35 -14.29 26.61
N LYS A 26 -4.63 -15.41 26.48
CA LYS A 26 -3.16 -15.42 26.48
C LYS A 26 -2.57 -14.66 25.30
N MET A 27 -3.20 -14.73 24.12
CA MET A 27 -2.75 -13.99 22.94
C MET A 27 -2.91 -12.48 23.13
N ILE A 28 -4.04 -12.03 23.68
CA ILE A 28 -4.29 -10.62 24.03
C ILE A 28 -3.20 -10.10 24.97
N GLN A 29 -2.91 -10.83 26.06
CA GLN A 29 -1.87 -10.43 27.01
C GLN A 29 -0.49 -10.28 26.35
N GLU A 30 -0.09 -11.22 25.48
CA GLU A 30 1.19 -11.10 24.79
C GLU A 30 1.18 -9.95 23.76
N PHE A 31 0.08 -9.72 23.06
CA PHE A 31 -0.05 -8.62 22.12
C PHE A 31 0.06 -7.25 22.81
N GLU A 32 -0.68 -7.03 23.90
CA GLU A 32 -0.57 -5.81 24.70
C GLU A 32 0.85 -5.61 25.25
N ALA A 33 1.44 -6.68 25.79
CA ALA A 33 2.80 -6.63 26.31
C ALA A 33 3.82 -6.31 25.20
N GLN A 34 3.66 -6.88 24.00
CA GLN A 34 4.52 -6.61 22.86
C GLN A 34 4.42 -5.13 22.43
N VAL A 35 3.21 -4.63 22.16
CA VAL A 35 3.05 -3.25 21.66
C VAL A 35 3.46 -2.23 22.71
N THR A 36 3.21 -2.51 24.00
CA THR A 36 3.69 -1.68 25.11
C THR A 36 5.22 -1.61 25.15
N ARG A 37 5.91 -2.74 24.94
CA ARG A 37 7.39 -2.76 24.85
C ARG A 37 7.89 -1.98 23.64
N MET A 38 7.22 -2.08 22.50
CA MET A 38 7.69 -1.50 21.23
C MET A 38 7.42 -0.01 21.10
N TYR A 39 6.29 0.47 21.63
CA TYR A 39 5.80 1.83 21.47
C TYR A 39 5.67 2.58 22.79
N LYS A 40 6.49 2.21 23.79
CA LYS A 40 6.59 2.97 25.04
C LYS A 40 6.92 4.43 24.71
N ASP A 41 6.12 5.35 25.26
CA ASP A 41 6.26 6.81 25.10
C ASP A 41 6.19 7.30 23.63
N LYS A 42 5.60 6.49 22.73
CA LYS A 42 5.39 6.81 21.31
C LYS A 42 3.91 6.63 20.96
N LYS A 43 3.51 7.10 19.77
CA LYS A 43 2.21 6.76 19.20
C LYS A 43 2.05 5.23 19.17
N MET A 44 0.95 4.74 19.74
CA MET A 44 0.61 3.33 19.73
C MET A 44 0.17 2.93 18.33
N LEU A 45 0.90 2.01 17.70
CA LEU A 45 0.55 1.48 16.37
C LEU A 45 -0.17 0.14 16.49
N ARG A 46 -0.77 -0.31 15.37
CA ARG A 46 -1.39 -1.64 15.29
C ARG A 46 -0.36 -2.75 15.53
N GLN A 47 -0.80 -3.82 16.20
CA GLN A 47 0.07 -4.94 16.57
C GLN A 47 0.59 -5.74 15.36
N VAL A 48 -0.26 -5.94 14.34
CA VAL A 48 0.08 -6.43 12.99
C VAL A 48 -0.54 -5.48 11.99
N HIS A 49 -0.21 -5.61 10.71
CA HIS A 49 -0.67 -4.67 9.71
C HIS A 49 -0.22 -3.22 10.01
N THR A 50 0.94 -3.08 10.67
CA THR A 50 1.40 -1.85 11.31
C THR A 50 1.67 -0.74 10.30
N LYS A 51 2.36 -1.05 9.19
CA LYS A 51 2.62 -0.07 8.13
C LYS A 51 1.42 0.04 7.20
N MET A 52 0.82 1.22 7.14
CA MET A 52 -0.21 1.57 6.16
C MET A 52 0.42 2.20 4.92
N HIS A 53 -0.04 1.76 3.74
CA HIS A 53 0.33 2.36 2.45
C HIS A 53 -0.63 3.45 2.02
N GLY A 54 -1.92 3.27 2.28
CA GLY A 54 -2.95 4.27 2.03
C GLY A 54 -4.29 3.83 2.59
N CYS A 55 -5.15 4.81 2.87
CA CYS A 55 -6.58 4.62 3.15
C CYS A 55 -7.34 5.47 2.14
N VAL A 56 -8.03 4.81 1.20
CA VAL A 56 -8.56 5.43 -0.01
C VAL A 56 -10.07 5.27 -0.10
N LYS A 57 -10.73 6.25 -0.71
CA LYS A 57 -12.16 6.23 -1.00
C LYS A 57 -12.44 5.33 -2.21
N ALA A 58 -13.53 4.57 -2.16
CA ALA A 58 -13.94 3.64 -3.20
C ALA A 58 -15.47 3.49 -3.26
N SER A 59 -15.93 2.87 -4.34
CA SER A 59 -17.30 2.34 -4.46
C SER A 59 -17.26 0.82 -4.57
N PHE A 60 -18.16 0.14 -3.86
CA PHE A 60 -18.38 -1.29 -3.95
C PHE A 60 -19.74 -1.56 -4.59
N ASN A 61 -19.70 -1.96 -5.85
CA ASN A 61 -20.87 -2.12 -6.70
C ASN A 61 -21.29 -3.60 -6.73
N VAL A 62 -22.43 -3.94 -6.15
CA VAL A 62 -22.99 -5.30 -6.24
C VAL A 62 -23.44 -5.56 -7.68
N GLU A 63 -23.16 -6.76 -8.20
CA GLU A 63 -23.54 -7.11 -9.58
C GLU A 63 -25.06 -7.11 -9.74
N LYS A 64 -25.57 -6.58 -10.87
CA LYS A 64 -27.00 -6.32 -11.05
C LYS A 64 -27.87 -7.56 -11.20
N HIS A 65 -27.29 -8.65 -11.70
CA HIS A 65 -28.02 -9.86 -12.08
C HIS A 65 -27.44 -11.10 -11.38
N LEU A 66 -27.38 -11.03 -10.04
CA LEU A 66 -26.97 -12.17 -9.23
C LEU A 66 -28.03 -13.28 -9.28
N PRO A 67 -27.62 -14.55 -9.44
CA PRO A 67 -28.48 -15.68 -9.14
C PRO A 67 -29.06 -15.58 -7.73
N GLU A 68 -30.30 -16.03 -7.53
CA GLU A 68 -31.04 -15.91 -6.26
C GLU A 68 -30.23 -16.41 -5.04
N ALA A 69 -29.48 -17.51 -5.22
CA ALA A 69 -28.62 -18.09 -4.18
C ALA A 69 -27.48 -17.17 -3.71
N LEU A 70 -27.15 -16.10 -4.46
CA LEU A 70 -26.10 -15.12 -4.13
C LEU A 70 -26.66 -13.80 -3.58
N ILE A 71 -27.99 -13.66 -3.51
CA ILE A 71 -28.66 -12.44 -3.01
C ILE A 71 -28.78 -12.56 -1.49
N VAL A 72 -27.67 -12.35 -0.78
CA VAL A 72 -27.55 -12.60 0.67
C VAL A 72 -26.80 -11.46 1.37
N GLY A 73 -27.32 -10.99 2.51
CA GLY A 73 -26.69 -9.98 3.35
C GLY A 73 -26.41 -8.68 2.60
N VAL A 74 -25.14 -8.28 2.51
CA VAL A 74 -24.68 -7.09 1.76
C VAL A 74 -25.05 -7.15 0.28
N PHE A 75 -25.19 -8.35 -0.28
CA PHE A 75 -25.56 -8.57 -1.69
C PHE A 75 -27.07 -8.65 -1.91
N ALA A 76 -27.88 -8.49 -0.85
CA ALA A 76 -29.33 -8.60 -0.94
C ALA A 76 -30.03 -7.29 -1.33
N GLY A 77 -31.22 -7.42 -1.90
CA GLY A 77 -32.08 -6.31 -2.31
C GLY A 77 -31.77 -5.78 -3.71
N GLU A 78 -32.16 -4.54 -3.99
CA GLU A 78 -31.77 -3.87 -5.22
C GLU A 78 -30.24 -3.73 -5.31
N PRO A 79 -29.64 -3.78 -6.50
CA PRO A 79 -28.19 -3.64 -6.66
C PRO A 79 -27.68 -2.33 -6.02
N LYS A 80 -27.04 -2.46 -4.86
CA LYS A 80 -26.51 -1.33 -4.08
C LYS A 80 -25.08 -1.00 -4.51
N ASN A 81 -24.80 0.30 -4.48
CA ASN A 81 -23.46 0.84 -4.62
C ASN A 81 -23.06 1.41 -3.27
N TYR A 82 -22.29 0.67 -2.50
CA TYR A 82 -21.82 1.15 -1.20
C TYR A 82 -20.60 2.04 -1.39
N HIS A 83 -20.55 3.16 -0.67
CA HIS A 83 -19.28 3.84 -0.45
C HIS A 83 -18.38 3.00 0.45
N ALA A 84 -17.06 3.14 0.28
CA ALA A 84 -16.11 2.35 1.04
C ALA A 84 -14.80 3.08 1.33
N TRP A 85 -14.27 2.85 2.52
CA TRP A 85 -12.87 3.08 2.85
C TRP A 85 -12.06 1.82 2.63
N VAL A 86 -10.93 1.92 1.93
CA VAL A 86 -10.04 0.79 1.63
C VAL A 86 -8.65 1.06 2.16
N ARG A 87 -8.16 0.20 3.07
CA ARG A 87 -6.85 0.33 3.71
C ARG A 87 -5.86 -0.73 3.23
N PHE A 88 -4.75 -0.30 2.64
CA PHE A 88 -3.63 -1.17 2.24
C PHE A 88 -2.51 -1.18 3.28
N SER A 89 -1.89 -2.34 3.53
CA SER A 89 -0.86 -2.46 4.57
C SER A 89 0.15 -3.60 4.37
N ASN A 90 1.28 -3.53 5.08
CA ASN A 90 2.19 -4.66 5.30
C ASN A 90 1.79 -5.43 6.55
N GLY A 91 1.76 -6.76 6.52
CA GLY A 91 1.29 -7.62 7.61
C GLY A 91 2.18 -7.67 8.85
N ASN A 92 3.45 -7.23 8.76
CA ASN A 92 4.37 -7.26 9.90
C ASN A 92 3.90 -6.40 11.10
N THR A 93 4.42 -6.76 12.27
CA THR A 93 4.26 -6.06 13.56
C THR A 93 5.07 -4.77 13.69
N LYS A 94 6.00 -4.55 12.76
CA LYS A 94 6.85 -3.35 12.67
C LYS A 94 6.62 -2.67 11.33
N PRO A 95 6.85 -1.35 11.24
CA PRO A 95 6.80 -0.63 9.98
C PRO A 95 8.03 -0.94 9.11
N GLU A 96 8.05 -2.14 8.52
CA GLU A 96 9.17 -2.63 7.71
C GLU A 96 9.27 -1.91 6.35
N LYS A 97 10.49 -1.87 5.81
CA LYS A 97 10.79 -1.35 4.47
C LYS A 97 10.12 -2.19 3.38
N ASP A 98 9.59 -1.54 2.34
CA ASP A 98 8.72 -2.19 1.34
C ASP A 98 9.43 -3.20 0.44
N LYS A 99 10.76 -3.07 0.29
CA LYS A 99 11.62 -4.00 -0.45
C LYS A 99 11.56 -5.44 0.09
N LYS A 100 11.24 -5.61 1.37
CA LYS A 100 11.15 -6.94 1.98
C LYS A 100 9.87 -7.63 1.53
N LYS A 101 9.97 -8.94 1.25
CA LYS A 101 8.76 -9.77 1.06
C LYS A 101 7.94 -9.75 2.35
N ASP A 102 6.64 -9.57 2.21
CA ASP A 102 5.71 -9.62 3.33
C ASP A 102 4.34 -10.11 2.87
N ILE A 103 3.47 -10.46 3.82
CA ILE A 103 2.04 -10.53 3.57
C ILE A 103 1.54 -9.09 3.40
N ARG A 104 0.69 -8.84 2.41
CA ARG A 104 0.04 -7.53 2.21
C ARG A 104 -1.42 -7.65 2.60
N GLY A 105 -1.96 -6.66 3.32
CA GLY A 105 -3.35 -6.62 3.72
C GLY A 105 -4.15 -5.60 2.92
N VAL A 106 -5.41 -5.92 2.65
CA VAL A 106 -6.45 -4.97 2.24
C VAL A 106 -7.64 -5.13 3.17
N ALA A 107 -8.08 -4.04 3.78
CA ALA A 107 -9.30 -3.99 4.58
C ALA A 107 -10.28 -3.04 3.89
N ILE A 108 -11.51 -3.49 3.69
CA ILE A 108 -12.58 -2.74 3.05
C ILE A 108 -13.64 -2.51 4.13
N LYS A 109 -14.00 -1.26 4.39
CA LYS A 109 -15.14 -0.89 5.24
C LYS A 109 -16.20 -0.27 4.35
N LEU A 110 -17.30 -0.99 4.14
CA LEU A 110 -18.48 -0.48 3.46
C LEU A 110 -19.25 0.46 4.39
N LEU A 111 -19.83 1.50 3.82
CA LEU A 111 -20.69 2.48 4.49
C LEU A 111 -22.15 2.27 4.05
N GLY A 112 -23.12 2.71 4.86
CA GLY A 112 -24.55 2.63 4.54
C GLY A 112 -25.13 1.20 4.57
N VAL A 113 -24.45 0.25 5.21
CA VAL A 113 -24.89 -1.14 5.37
C VAL A 113 -25.89 -1.23 6.52
N GLN A 114 -27.18 -1.24 6.17
CA GLN A 114 -28.29 -1.34 7.13
C GLN A 114 -28.42 -2.75 7.74
N GLY A 115 -29.00 -2.83 8.94
CA GLY A 115 -29.27 -4.07 9.68
C GLY A 115 -28.38 -4.27 10.90
N GLU A 116 -28.84 -5.06 11.88
CA GLU A 116 -28.11 -5.28 13.14
C GLU A 116 -26.76 -5.98 12.89
N LYS A 117 -25.69 -5.45 13.48
CA LYS A 117 -24.34 -6.03 13.43
C LYS A 117 -24.14 -7.05 14.55
N ILE A 118 -23.20 -7.97 14.35
CA ILE A 118 -22.89 -9.05 15.32
C ILE A 118 -22.10 -8.52 16.54
N LEU A 119 -21.43 -7.38 16.42
CA LEU A 119 -20.70 -6.74 17.52
C LEU A 119 -21.68 -5.97 18.40
N ASN A 120 -21.72 -6.32 19.69
CA ASN A 120 -22.69 -5.76 20.63
C ASN A 120 -22.54 -4.24 20.78
N ASP A 121 -21.30 -3.74 20.91
CA ASP A 121 -21.02 -2.32 21.11
C ASP A 121 -21.28 -1.49 19.84
N GLU A 122 -21.46 -2.15 18.69
CA GLU A 122 -21.63 -1.54 17.36
C GLU A 122 -22.87 -2.10 16.65
N ILE A 123 -23.86 -2.61 17.40
CA ILE A 123 -25.03 -3.31 16.84
C ILE A 123 -25.81 -2.47 15.82
N ASN A 124 -25.87 -1.16 16.03
CA ASN A 124 -26.56 -0.20 15.18
C ASN A 124 -25.63 0.54 14.21
N ALA A 125 -24.36 0.14 14.10
CA ALA A 125 -23.46 0.74 13.13
C ALA A 125 -23.93 0.41 11.71
N GLU A 126 -23.76 1.35 10.79
CA GLU A 126 -24.18 1.23 9.40
C GLU A 126 -23.00 0.86 8.48
N THR A 127 -22.01 0.14 9.00
CA THR A 127 -20.79 -0.21 8.27
C THR A 127 -20.59 -1.72 8.21
N GLN A 128 -19.80 -2.22 7.25
CA GLN A 128 -19.41 -3.63 7.22
C GLN A 128 -17.97 -3.81 6.74
N ASP A 129 -17.22 -4.65 7.46
CA ASP A 129 -15.81 -4.86 7.19
C ASP A 129 -15.52 -6.19 6.48
N PHE A 130 -14.75 -6.12 5.40
CA PHE A 130 -14.10 -7.27 4.79
C PHE A 130 -12.59 -7.15 4.92
N LEU A 131 -11.95 -8.08 5.63
CA LEU A 131 -10.50 -8.11 5.81
C LEU A 131 -9.89 -9.24 5.00
N LEU A 132 -8.98 -8.88 4.10
CA LEU A 132 -8.29 -9.81 3.21
C LEU A 132 -6.77 -9.59 3.27
N MET A 133 -6.02 -10.60 2.82
CA MET A 133 -4.57 -10.55 2.73
C MET A 133 -4.07 -11.24 1.46
N SER A 134 -2.84 -10.99 1.06
CA SER A 134 -2.21 -11.51 -0.15
C SER A 134 -1.85 -13.01 -0.07
N SER A 135 -2.63 -13.79 0.67
CA SER A 135 -2.44 -15.24 0.81
C SER A 135 -3.76 -15.97 0.93
N GLU A 136 -3.97 -16.94 0.05
CA GLU A 136 -5.13 -17.83 0.06
C GLU A 136 -5.21 -18.72 1.30
N THR A 137 -4.06 -19.11 1.86
CA THR A 137 -3.96 -20.01 3.00
C THR A 137 -3.15 -19.38 4.13
N PHE A 138 -3.49 -19.74 5.36
CA PHE A 138 -2.75 -19.32 6.54
C PHE A 138 -1.55 -20.23 6.80
N PHE A 139 -0.63 -19.78 7.65
CA PHE A 139 0.56 -20.57 7.97
C PHE A 139 0.36 -21.52 9.16
N ALA A 140 -0.49 -21.18 10.12
CA ALA A 140 -0.81 -22.04 11.26
C ALA A 140 -2.10 -22.82 11.01
N LYS A 141 -2.10 -24.11 11.36
CA LYS A 141 -3.24 -25.03 11.20
C LYS A 141 -4.33 -24.76 12.23
N THR A 142 -3.95 -24.38 13.45
CA THR A 142 -4.88 -24.11 14.55
C THR A 142 -4.46 -22.86 15.33
N VAL A 143 -5.40 -22.27 16.06
CA VAL A 143 -5.10 -21.14 16.96
C VAL A 143 -4.10 -21.55 18.03
N LYS A 144 -4.18 -22.79 18.52
CA LYS A 144 -3.22 -23.36 19.46
C LYS A 144 -1.80 -23.38 18.90
N GLU A 145 -1.63 -23.78 17.64
CA GLU A 145 -0.34 -23.72 16.96
C GLU A 145 0.18 -22.28 16.88
N LEU A 146 -0.66 -21.32 16.46
CA LEU A 146 -0.30 -19.90 16.41
C LEU A 146 0.14 -19.37 17.79
N SER A 147 -0.62 -19.69 18.84
CA SER A 147 -0.35 -19.20 20.20
C SER A 147 1.02 -19.65 20.73
N LYS A 148 1.47 -20.87 20.37
CA LYS A 148 2.79 -21.39 20.75
C LYS A 148 3.93 -20.62 20.08
N LEU A 149 3.70 -20.11 18.88
CA LEU A 149 4.68 -19.33 18.12
C LEU A 149 4.72 -17.88 18.56
N LEU A 150 3.62 -17.35 19.10
CA LEU A 150 3.46 -15.93 19.36
C LEU A 150 4.50 -15.39 20.35
N LYS A 151 4.65 -16.02 21.52
CA LYS A 151 5.59 -15.56 22.55
C LYS A 151 7.06 -15.53 22.07
N PRO A 152 7.58 -16.58 21.39
CA PRO A 152 8.89 -16.51 20.74
C PRO A 152 9.01 -15.43 19.67
N MET A 153 7.99 -15.23 18.81
CA MET A 153 8.01 -14.21 17.75
C MET A 153 8.03 -12.77 18.28
N THR A 154 7.47 -12.55 19.47
CA THR A 154 7.30 -11.23 20.10
C THR A 154 8.31 -10.97 21.23
N SER A 155 9.17 -11.95 21.52
CA SER A 155 10.16 -11.87 22.60
C SER A 155 11.22 -10.80 22.34
N ALA A 156 11.56 -10.06 23.40
CA ALA A 156 12.72 -9.17 23.38
C ALA A 156 14.06 -9.95 23.43
N ASN A 157 14.05 -11.22 23.89
CA ASN A 157 15.25 -12.04 23.97
C ASN A 157 15.46 -12.82 22.66
N LEU A 158 16.22 -12.21 21.74
CA LEU A 158 16.49 -12.76 20.41
C LEU A 158 17.22 -14.11 20.44
N ILE A 159 18.08 -14.35 21.44
CA ILE A 159 18.81 -15.62 21.57
C ILE A 159 17.83 -16.77 21.86
N LYS A 160 16.98 -16.59 22.88
CA LYS A 160 15.95 -17.60 23.23
C LYS A 160 14.95 -17.80 22.09
N SER A 161 14.57 -16.72 21.41
CA SER A 161 13.69 -16.77 20.24
C SER A 161 14.31 -17.60 19.10
N ASN A 162 15.54 -17.27 18.71
CA ASN A 162 16.25 -17.98 17.64
C ASN A 162 16.45 -19.47 17.97
N LEU A 163 16.82 -19.80 19.22
CA LEU A 163 16.97 -21.19 19.66
C LEU A 163 15.66 -21.98 19.57
N PHE A 164 14.53 -21.36 19.90
CA PHE A 164 13.21 -21.98 19.74
C PHE A 164 12.90 -22.32 18.28
N PHE A 165 13.23 -21.42 17.34
CA PHE A 165 12.98 -21.62 15.91
C PHE A 165 13.94 -22.56 15.20
N LEU A 166 15.04 -22.98 15.85
CA LEU A 166 15.88 -24.07 15.36
C LEU A 166 15.22 -25.44 15.50
N ASN A 167 14.14 -25.57 16.28
CA ASN A 167 13.41 -26.83 16.43
C ASN A 167 12.84 -27.32 15.09
N PRO A 168 13.26 -28.49 14.57
CA PRO A 168 12.78 -29.03 13.30
C PRO A 168 11.27 -29.26 13.22
N LEU A 169 10.60 -29.47 14.36
CA LEU A 169 9.15 -29.63 14.42
C LEU A 169 8.39 -28.37 13.96
N LEU A 170 9.04 -27.20 13.96
CA LEU A 170 8.46 -25.93 13.51
C LEU A 170 8.72 -25.64 12.02
N TRP A 171 9.62 -26.37 11.37
CA TRP A 171 10.02 -26.10 9.98
C TRP A 171 8.85 -26.15 8.98
N PRO A 172 7.86 -27.07 9.08
CA PRO A 172 6.71 -27.02 8.20
C PRO A 172 5.94 -25.70 8.31
N THR A 173 5.73 -25.21 9.54
CA THR A 173 5.01 -23.96 9.81
C THR A 173 5.79 -22.74 9.37
N LEU A 174 7.10 -22.71 9.64
CA LEU A 174 8.01 -21.66 9.15
C LEU A 174 8.07 -21.64 7.63
N GLY A 175 8.15 -22.81 7.00
CA GLY A 175 8.12 -22.97 5.55
C GLY A 175 6.82 -22.45 4.96
N ARG A 176 5.66 -22.76 5.55
CA ARG A 176 4.38 -22.17 5.17
C ARG A 176 4.41 -20.65 5.32
N ALA A 177 4.87 -20.11 6.46
CA ALA A 177 4.93 -18.67 6.71
C ALA A 177 5.80 -17.92 5.69
N ILE A 178 6.97 -18.46 5.33
CA ILE A 178 7.86 -17.86 4.31
C ILE A 178 7.19 -17.89 2.94
N LYS A 179 6.54 -19.00 2.57
CA LYS A 179 5.84 -19.15 1.27
C LYS A 179 4.66 -18.19 1.09
N ARG A 180 4.12 -17.61 2.17
CA ARG A 180 2.97 -16.66 2.09
C ARG A 180 3.39 -15.21 1.89
N LYS A 181 4.68 -14.91 2.04
CA LYS A 181 5.20 -13.56 1.82
C LYS A 181 5.43 -13.30 0.34
N VAL A 182 4.89 -12.20 -0.17
CA VAL A 182 4.98 -11.80 -1.58
C VAL A 182 5.91 -10.60 -1.77
N LYS A 183 6.58 -10.56 -2.92
CA LYS A 183 7.08 -9.28 -3.45
C LYS A 183 5.87 -8.54 -4.01
N CYS A 184 5.82 -7.24 -3.77
CA CYS A 184 4.76 -6.37 -4.24
C CYS A 184 5.45 -5.09 -4.70
N ARG A 185 5.10 -4.59 -5.88
CA ARG A 185 5.58 -3.32 -6.40
C ARG A 185 4.48 -2.26 -6.31
N ASN A 186 3.23 -2.66 -6.42
CA ASN A 186 2.07 -1.82 -6.15
C ASN A 186 0.95 -2.66 -5.49
N PRO A 187 0.31 -2.21 -4.38
CA PRO A 187 -0.80 -2.95 -3.76
C PRO A 187 -1.98 -3.23 -4.69
N LEU A 188 -2.13 -2.45 -5.78
CA LEU A 188 -3.20 -2.59 -6.76
C LEU A 188 -2.98 -3.74 -7.77
N GLU A 189 -1.78 -4.34 -7.83
CA GLU A 189 -1.43 -5.36 -8.83
C GLU A 189 -1.61 -6.81 -8.34
N ILE A 190 -1.91 -7.02 -7.05
CA ILE A 190 -1.95 -8.36 -6.43
C ILE A 190 -3.36 -8.75 -5.97
N PRO A 191 -3.69 -10.06 -5.99
CA PRO A 191 -4.93 -10.58 -5.41
C PRO A 191 -4.87 -10.66 -3.87
N TYR A 192 -6.06 -10.66 -3.25
CA TYR A 192 -6.24 -10.78 -1.81
C TYR A 192 -7.35 -11.76 -1.46
N TRP A 193 -7.18 -12.53 -0.40
CA TRP A 193 -8.14 -13.51 0.10
C TRP A 193 -8.48 -13.22 1.54
N SER A 194 -9.72 -13.52 1.90
CA SER A 194 -10.17 -13.54 3.29
C SER A 194 -9.44 -14.59 4.14
N THR A 195 -8.84 -15.60 3.48
CA THR A 195 -8.09 -16.74 4.03
C THR A 195 -8.92 -17.68 4.92
N GLN A 196 -9.66 -17.11 5.87
CA GLN A 196 -10.60 -17.77 6.76
C GLN A 196 -12.00 -17.80 6.16
N PRO A 197 -12.83 -18.80 6.52
CA PRO A 197 -14.21 -18.89 6.04
C PRO A 197 -15.17 -17.95 6.79
N TYR A 198 -16.27 -17.63 6.14
CA TYR A 198 -17.37 -16.81 6.65
C TYR A 198 -18.68 -17.52 6.35
N GLN A 199 -19.71 -17.23 7.15
CA GLN A 199 -21.07 -17.65 6.89
C GLN A 199 -21.56 -16.95 5.62
N TYR A 200 -22.48 -17.61 4.92
CA TYR A 200 -23.20 -17.01 3.81
C TYR A 200 -24.68 -17.36 3.95
N GLY A 201 -25.45 -16.43 4.51
CA GLY A 201 -26.86 -16.65 4.80
C GLY A 201 -27.03 -17.64 5.93
N LYS A 202 -27.73 -18.76 5.70
CA LYS A 202 -27.97 -19.80 6.70
C LYS A 202 -27.38 -21.13 6.28
N GLY A 203 -26.42 -21.65 7.06
CA GLY A 203 -25.89 -23.01 6.91
C GLY A 203 -24.92 -23.24 5.74
N GLN A 204 -24.41 -22.18 5.10
CA GLN A 204 -23.34 -22.26 4.10
C GLN A 204 -22.11 -21.50 4.58
N ALA A 205 -20.93 -21.95 4.13
CA ALA A 205 -19.66 -21.27 4.35
C ALA A 205 -19.03 -20.86 3.02
N VAL A 206 -18.43 -19.68 2.99
CA VAL A 206 -17.71 -19.13 1.85
C VAL A 206 -16.34 -18.62 2.26
N LYS A 207 -15.43 -18.50 1.29
CA LYS A 207 -14.27 -17.60 1.36
C LYS A 207 -14.46 -16.47 0.36
N TYR A 208 -14.05 -15.27 0.75
CA TYR A 208 -13.97 -14.12 -0.16
C TYR A 208 -12.60 -14.01 -0.82
N HIS A 209 -12.60 -13.54 -2.07
CA HIS A 209 -11.40 -13.31 -2.87
C HIS A 209 -11.58 -12.02 -3.69
N LEU A 210 -10.58 -11.14 -3.62
CA LEU A 210 -10.52 -9.87 -4.32
C LEU A 210 -9.41 -9.95 -5.36
N ARG A 211 -9.76 -9.90 -6.65
CA ARG A 211 -8.81 -10.03 -7.77
C ARG A 211 -8.69 -8.71 -8.52
N PRO A 212 -7.48 -8.19 -8.76
CA PRO A 212 -7.32 -6.96 -9.54
C PRO A 212 -7.75 -7.18 -10.98
N SER A 213 -8.39 -6.18 -11.58
CA SER A 213 -8.69 -6.20 -13.02
C SER A 213 -7.39 -6.22 -13.82
N PRO A 214 -7.28 -7.07 -14.86
CA PRO A 214 -6.13 -7.04 -15.77
C PRO A 214 -6.03 -5.73 -16.58
N SER A 215 -7.10 -4.94 -16.61
CA SER A 215 -7.14 -3.64 -17.30
C SER A 215 -6.66 -2.46 -16.46
N ASN A 216 -6.27 -2.68 -15.19
CA ASN A 216 -5.80 -1.60 -14.35
C ASN A 216 -4.49 -1.00 -14.92
N LEU A 217 -4.47 0.32 -15.08
CA LEU A 217 -3.25 1.05 -15.46
C LEU A 217 -2.45 1.33 -14.19
N ILE A 218 -1.45 0.49 -13.92
CA ILE A 218 -0.64 0.55 -12.70
C ILE A 218 0.70 1.23 -12.98
N VAL A 219 1.00 2.29 -12.22
CA VAL A 219 2.29 2.98 -12.26
C VAL A 219 3.25 2.33 -11.26
N VAL A 220 4.45 2.01 -11.73
CA VAL A 220 5.52 1.38 -10.94
C VAL A 220 6.88 1.97 -11.31
N GLU A 221 7.14 3.20 -10.89
CA GLU A 221 8.42 3.87 -11.12
C GLU A 221 9.37 3.71 -9.93
N ASN A 222 8.84 3.68 -8.71
CA ASN A 222 9.64 3.54 -7.50
C ASN A 222 9.72 2.08 -7.06
N THR A 223 10.93 1.52 -6.99
CA THR A 223 11.14 0.16 -6.44
C THR A 223 12.25 0.10 -5.39
N THR A 224 12.87 1.26 -5.12
CA THR A 224 14.11 1.37 -4.35
C THR A 224 13.99 2.30 -3.15
N ASP A 225 12.88 3.01 -2.97
CA ASP A 225 12.61 3.68 -1.71
C ASP A 225 12.22 2.67 -0.61
N ASP A 226 12.25 3.09 0.65
CA ASP A 226 11.80 2.24 1.75
C ASP A 226 10.27 2.27 1.92
N ASN A 227 9.59 3.27 1.33
CA ASN A 227 8.14 3.49 1.35
C ASN A 227 7.49 3.46 -0.04
N PHE A 228 8.14 2.82 -1.04
CA PHE A 228 7.70 2.88 -2.44
C PHE A 228 6.28 2.38 -2.68
N LEU A 229 5.71 1.52 -1.82
CA LEU A 229 4.35 1.02 -2.03
C LEU A 229 3.30 2.12 -1.87
N ARG A 230 3.51 3.06 -0.94
CA ARG A 230 2.67 4.27 -0.82
C ARG A 230 2.82 5.15 -2.05
N TYR A 231 4.05 5.40 -2.48
CA TYR A 231 4.32 6.33 -3.58
C TYR A 231 3.77 5.82 -4.91
N ASN A 232 3.95 4.53 -5.23
CA ASN A 232 3.36 3.94 -6.43
C ASN A 232 1.83 3.92 -6.36
N LEU A 233 1.26 3.70 -5.17
CA LEU A 233 -0.20 3.78 -4.96
C LEU A 233 -0.71 5.21 -5.21
N ALA A 234 -0.03 6.22 -4.67
CA ALA A 234 -0.37 7.65 -4.88
C ALA A 234 -0.23 8.06 -6.35
N GLN A 235 0.86 7.68 -7.01
CA GLN A 235 1.08 7.93 -8.43
C GLN A 235 0.00 7.29 -9.30
N THR A 236 -0.33 6.02 -9.03
CA THR A 236 -1.36 5.33 -9.79
C THR A 236 -2.71 6.01 -9.61
N LEU A 237 -3.12 6.24 -8.36
CA LEU A 237 -4.43 6.78 -8.05
C LEU A 237 -4.55 8.28 -8.31
N HIS A 238 -3.48 9.02 -8.60
CA HIS A 238 -3.63 10.43 -8.96
C HIS A 238 -4.49 10.60 -10.23
N ASP A 239 -4.18 9.79 -11.25
CA ASP A 239 -4.76 9.90 -12.59
C ASP A 239 -5.65 8.70 -12.98
N ASN A 240 -5.49 7.55 -12.32
CA ASN A 240 -6.13 6.29 -12.71
C ASN A 240 -7.07 5.76 -11.64
N GLU A 241 -8.14 5.12 -12.07
CA GLU A 241 -8.94 4.24 -11.22
C GLU A 241 -8.27 2.86 -11.12
N ALA A 242 -8.60 2.12 -10.06
CA ALA A 242 -8.23 0.72 -9.93
C ALA A 242 -9.46 -0.12 -9.57
N LYS A 243 -9.69 -1.18 -10.34
CA LYS A 243 -10.83 -2.08 -10.15
C LYS A 243 -10.38 -3.43 -9.62
N PHE A 244 -11.20 -4.00 -8.76
CA PHE A 244 -11.09 -5.37 -8.29
C PHE A 244 -12.43 -6.08 -8.41
N ASP A 245 -12.41 -7.29 -8.93
CA ASP A 245 -13.54 -8.20 -8.87
C ASP A 245 -13.59 -8.86 -7.48
N PHE A 246 -14.73 -8.81 -6.82
CA PHE A 246 -14.98 -9.43 -5.53
C PHE A 246 -15.77 -10.73 -5.72
N PHE A 247 -15.17 -11.84 -5.30
CA PHE A 247 -15.69 -13.19 -5.49
C PHE A 247 -16.08 -13.83 -4.16
N VAL A 248 -17.07 -14.72 -4.24
CA VAL A 248 -17.39 -15.72 -3.23
C VAL A 248 -16.98 -17.11 -3.72
N GLN A 249 -16.44 -17.92 -2.82
CA GLN A 249 -16.07 -19.30 -3.08
C GLN A 249 -16.74 -20.21 -2.04
N PHE A 250 -17.71 -21.02 -2.46
CA PHE A 250 -18.54 -21.85 -1.56
C PHE A 250 -17.82 -23.10 -1.08
N GLN A 251 -18.11 -23.52 0.15
CA GLN A 251 -17.72 -24.82 0.65
C GLN A 251 -18.59 -25.91 -0.01
N THR A 252 -17.99 -26.79 -0.81
CA THR A 252 -18.71 -27.90 -1.45
C THR A 252 -18.42 -29.26 -0.83
N ASP A 253 -17.35 -29.37 -0.05
CA ASP A 253 -16.93 -30.58 0.66
C ASP A 253 -16.35 -30.18 2.03
N ALA A 254 -16.99 -30.60 3.12
CA ALA A 254 -16.63 -30.15 4.46
C ALA A 254 -15.31 -30.75 4.98
N ASP A 255 -14.87 -31.87 4.42
CA ASP A 255 -13.64 -32.54 4.79
C ASP A 255 -12.45 -32.04 3.98
N ALA A 256 -12.63 -31.84 2.66
CA ALA A 256 -11.60 -31.27 1.78
C ALA A 256 -11.48 -29.74 1.89
N MET A 257 -12.54 -29.04 2.31
CA MET A 257 -12.57 -27.59 2.51
C MET A 257 -12.88 -27.26 3.97
N PRO A 258 -11.97 -27.60 4.91
CA PRO A 258 -12.25 -27.50 6.33
C PRO A 258 -12.41 -26.04 6.79
N ILE A 259 -13.40 -25.80 7.66
CA ILE A 259 -13.61 -24.49 8.30
C ILE A 259 -12.51 -24.19 9.33
N GLU A 260 -12.12 -25.20 10.11
CA GLU A 260 -11.19 -25.04 11.24
C GLU A 260 -9.70 -25.07 10.84
N ASP A 261 -9.39 -25.39 9.57
CA ASP A 261 -8.01 -25.48 9.07
C ASP A 261 -7.79 -24.55 7.85
N PRO A 262 -7.29 -23.32 8.08
CA PRO A 262 -7.05 -22.36 7.01
C PRO A 262 -5.74 -22.62 6.25
N THR A 263 -4.99 -23.69 6.55
CA THR A 263 -3.81 -24.06 5.76
C THR A 263 -4.19 -24.77 4.45
N VAL A 264 -5.46 -25.13 4.30
CA VAL A 264 -6.03 -25.81 3.14
C VAL A 264 -6.70 -24.80 2.20
N ALA A 265 -6.26 -24.80 0.94
CA ALA A 265 -6.87 -24.03 -0.13
C ALA A 265 -8.19 -24.70 -0.57
N TRP A 266 -9.22 -23.90 -0.84
CA TRP A 266 -10.49 -24.42 -1.34
C TRP A 266 -10.45 -24.45 -2.86
N THR A 267 -11.01 -25.50 -3.47
CA THR A 267 -10.90 -25.77 -4.92
C THR A 267 -12.19 -25.51 -5.70
N SER A 268 -13.27 -25.13 -5.02
CA SER A 268 -14.54 -24.79 -5.65
C SER A 268 -14.45 -23.52 -6.49
N GLN A 269 -15.45 -23.30 -7.33
CA GLN A 269 -15.51 -22.15 -8.23
C GLN A 269 -15.57 -20.83 -7.47
N ASN A 270 -14.86 -19.81 -7.97
CA ASN A 270 -15.02 -18.42 -7.57
C ASN A 270 -16.13 -17.79 -8.40
N ILE A 271 -17.15 -17.24 -7.74
CA ILE A 271 -18.30 -16.59 -8.39
C ILE A 271 -18.25 -15.10 -8.07
N LYS A 272 -18.22 -14.25 -9.10
CA LYS A 272 -18.15 -12.79 -8.93
C LYS A 272 -19.48 -12.28 -8.39
N VAL A 273 -19.44 -11.48 -7.33
CA VAL A 273 -20.65 -10.90 -6.70
C VAL A 273 -20.65 -9.38 -6.66
N ALA A 274 -19.48 -8.75 -6.79
CA ALA A 274 -19.36 -7.31 -6.81
C ALA A 274 -18.07 -6.86 -7.52
N THR A 275 -17.98 -5.56 -7.79
CA THR A 275 -16.78 -4.87 -8.24
C THR A 275 -16.44 -3.75 -7.25
N LEU A 276 -15.22 -3.75 -6.72
CA LEU A 276 -14.66 -2.64 -5.96
C LEU A 276 -13.94 -1.71 -6.93
N THR A 277 -14.37 -0.46 -7.02
CA THR A 277 -13.75 0.60 -7.82
C THR A 277 -13.12 1.63 -6.90
N ILE A 278 -11.79 1.71 -6.90
CA ILE A 278 -11.02 2.76 -6.22
C ILE A 278 -10.85 3.90 -7.21
N HIS A 279 -11.37 5.07 -6.85
CA HIS A 279 -11.41 6.24 -7.73
C HIS A 279 -10.07 7.01 -7.72
N PRO A 280 -9.80 7.79 -8.77
CA PRO A 280 -8.66 8.70 -8.77
C PRO A 280 -8.76 9.71 -7.62
N GLN A 281 -7.69 9.88 -6.85
CA GLN A 281 -7.64 10.75 -5.66
C GLN A 281 -6.21 11.03 -5.20
N VAL A 282 -6.07 12.08 -4.41
CA VAL A 282 -4.91 12.31 -3.54
C VAL A 282 -5.29 11.82 -2.14
N PHE A 283 -4.53 10.85 -1.59
CA PHE A 283 -4.80 10.27 -0.27
C PHE A 283 -3.64 10.40 0.73
N ASP A 284 -2.48 10.87 0.26
CA ASP A 284 -1.24 10.86 1.02
C ASP A 284 -0.93 12.20 1.69
N SER A 285 -1.99 12.96 2.04
CA SER A 285 -1.96 14.02 3.04
C SER A 285 -1.90 13.42 4.45
N ASN A 286 -1.31 14.12 5.43
CA ASN A 286 -1.19 13.54 6.77
C ASN A 286 -2.52 13.48 7.49
N GLU A 287 -3.48 14.35 7.16
CA GLU A 287 -4.85 14.25 7.66
C GLU A 287 -5.47 12.89 7.26
N GLN A 288 -5.43 12.54 5.97
CA GLN A 288 -6.01 11.28 5.51
C GLN A 288 -5.20 10.06 5.95
N ILE A 289 -3.86 10.18 6.04
CA ILE A 289 -3.00 9.14 6.62
C ILE A 289 -3.30 8.95 8.12
N ALA A 290 -3.50 10.03 8.87
CA ALA A 290 -3.86 9.97 10.29
C ALA A 290 -5.26 9.37 10.46
N TYR A 291 -6.24 9.80 9.67
CA TYR A 291 -7.58 9.23 9.64
C TYR A 291 -7.54 7.71 9.38
N GLY A 292 -6.86 7.26 8.33
CA GLY A 292 -6.71 5.84 8.01
C GLY A 292 -5.91 5.05 9.05
N ASP A 293 -4.92 5.68 9.70
CA ASP A 293 -4.20 5.07 10.81
C ASP A 293 -5.06 4.95 12.07
N ASN A 294 -6.07 5.81 12.22
CA ASN A 294 -6.98 5.78 13.36
C ASN A 294 -8.19 4.87 13.11
N LEU A 295 -8.64 4.71 11.85
CA LEU A 295 -9.80 3.88 11.49
C LEU A 295 -9.66 2.41 11.91
N SER A 296 -10.69 1.88 12.58
CA SER A 296 -10.73 0.50 13.05
C SER A 296 -11.37 -0.42 12.02
N PHE A 297 -10.89 -1.67 11.94
CA PHE A 297 -11.46 -2.69 11.07
C PHE A 297 -11.56 -4.00 11.84
N ASN A 298 -12.74 -4.63 11.88
CA ASN A 298 -12.97 -5.88 12.59
C ASN A 298 -13.79 -6.83 11.72
N PRO A 299 -13.32 -8.06 11.41
CA PRO A 299 -14.07 -8.97 10.55
C PRO A 299 -15.45 -9.36 11.11
N TRP A 300 -15.68 -9.19 12.42
CA TRP A 300 -16.98 -9.42 13.07
C TRP A 300 -17.91 -8.21 13.00
N HIS A 301 -17.42 -7.06 12.54
CA HIS A 301 -18.24 -5.91 12.17
C HIS A 301 -18.95 -6.23 10.85
N SER A 302 -19.95 -7.09 10.94
CA SER A 302 -20.64 -7.67 9.80
C SER A 302 -22.09 -7.94 10.12
N LEU A 303 -22.92 -8.05 9.09
CA LEU A 303 -24.25 -8.65 9.20
C LEU A 303 -24.15 -10.15 9.58
N PRO A 304 -25.18 -10.72 10.25
CA PRO A 304 -25.23 -12.13 10.63
C PRO A 304 -25.01 -13.10 9.47
N GLU A 305 -25.48 -12.75 8.28
CA GLU A 305 -25.33 -13.55 7.06
C GLU A 305 -23.88 -13.71 6.63
N HIS A 306 -23.00 -12.80 7.04
CA HIS A 306 -21.57 -12.78 6.74
C HIS A 306 -20.70 -13.10 7.96
N ARG A 307 -21.26 -13.68 9.02
CA ARG A 307 -20.55 -13.97 10.27
C ARG A 307 -19.24 -14.74 10.01
N PRO A 308 -18.09 -14.28 10.54
CA PRO A 308 -16.84 -15.04 10.46
C PRO A 308 -16.95 -16.45 11.07
N LEU A 309 -16.36 -17.46 10.42
CA LEU A 309 -16.37 -18.87 10.86
C LEU A 309 -14.96 -19.39 11.19
N GLY A 310 -14.90 -20.38 12.07
CA GLY A 310 -13.68 -21.10 12.45
C GLY A 310 -12.94 -20.48 13.64
N GLY A 311 -12.10 -21.28 14.31
CA GLY A 311 -11.45 -20.90 15.57
C GLY A 311 -10.59 -19.64 15.47
N PHE A 312 -9.89 -19.43 14.35
CA PHE A 312 -9.13 -18.20 14.13
C PHE A 312 -10.05 -16.97 14.13
N ASN A 313 -11.19 -17.03 13.47
CA ASN A 313 -12.13 -15.92 13.47
C ASN A 313 -12.73 -15.68 14.86
N ARG A 314 -13.12 -16.72 15.59
CA ARG A 314 -13.62 -16.59 16.98
C ARG A 314 -12.60 -15.91 17.89
N VAL A 315 -11.31 -16.26 17.78
CA VAL A 315 -10.23 -15.56 18.51
C VAL A 315 -10.00 -14.15 17.99
N ARG A 316 -10.08 -13.92 16.67
CA ARG A 316 -9.98 -12.57 16.09
C ARG A 316 -11.04 -11.62 16.64
N LYS A 317 -12.27 -12.07 16.92
CA LYS A 317 -13.31 -11.22 17.54
C LYS A 317 -12.76 -10.47 18.75
N ARG A 318 -12.31 -11.23 19.75
CA ARG A 318 -11.83 -10.74 21.03
C ARG A 318 -10.53 -9.96 20.91
N VAL A 319 -9.59 -10.45 20.10
CA VAL A 319 -8.30 -9.78 19.89
C VAL A 319 -8.51 -8.40 19.24
N TYR A 320 -9.37 -8.31 18.23
CA TYR A 320 -9.58 -7.06 17.52
C TYR A 320 -10.32 -6.03 18.38
N GLU A 321 -11.37 -6.43 19.10
CA GLU A 321 -12.08 -5.57 20.07
C GLU A 321 -11.09 -4.98 21.09
N VAL A 322 -10.31 -5.84 21.77
CA VAL A 322 -9.39 -5.38 22.81
C VAL A 322 -8.24 -4.56 22.26
N MET A 323 -7.57 -5.02 21.19
CA MET A 323 -6.39 -4.33 20.68
C MET A 323 -6.73 -3.01 19.96
N SER A 324 -7.94 -2.89 19.39
CA SER A 324 -8.41 -1.61 18.85
C SER A 324 -8.62 -0.60 19.96
N LYS A 325 -9.41 -0.97 20.97
CA LYS A 325 -9.66 -0.14 22.15
C LYS A 325 -8.37 0.27 22.86
N PHE A 326 -7.46 -0.68 23.08
CA PHE A 326 -6.15 -0.42 23.69
C PHE A 326 -5.36 0.65 22.91
N ARG A 327 -5.34 0.56 21.57
CA ARG A 327 -4.66 1.55 20.72
C ARG A 327 -5.30 2.93 20.81
N HIS A 328 -6.64 3.00 20.77
CA HIS A 328 -7.38 4.26 20.86
C HIS A 328 -7.20 4.92 22.23
N ASP A 329 -7.34 4.16 23.31
CA ASP A 329 -7.14 4.63 24.68
C ASP A 329 -5.70 5.16 24.88
N LYS A 330 -4.68 4.45 24.39
CA LYS A 330 -3.28 4.89 24.48
C LYS A 330 -2.97 6.13 23.63
N ASN A 331 -3.65 6.28 22.50
CA ASN A 331 -3.50 7.45 21.63
C ASN A 331 -4.44 8.61 21.99
N LYS A 332 -5.33 8.43 22.99
CA LYS A 332 -6.39 9.39 23.36
C LYS A 332 -7.28 9.76 22.17
N LEU A 333 -7.62 8.77 21.36
CA LEU A 333 -8.48 8.93 20.19
C LEU A 333 -9.86 8.36 20.49
N PRO A 334 -10.94 8.99 19.99
CA PRO A 334 -12.27 8.41 20.09
C PRO A 334 -12.36 7.17 19.19
N ASP A 335 -13.20 6.20 19.56
CA ASP A 335 -13.54 5.05 18.72
C ASP A 335 -14.91 5.32 18.09
N VAL A 336 -14.91 5.68 16.81
CA VAL A 336 -16.11 6.14 16.09
C VAL A 336 -16.13 5.51 14.72
N GLU A 337 -17.25 4.88 14.38
CA GLU A 337 -17.48 4.36 13.04
C GLU A 337 -17.83 5.50 12.07
N PRO A 338 -17.27 5.48 10.84
CA PRO A 338 -17.61 6.46 9.83
C PRO A 338 -19.06 6.30 9.37
N LYS A 339 -19.67 7.42 9.00
CA LYS A 339 -21.00 7.45 8.40
C LYS A 339 -20.88 7.63 6.90
N ASP A 340 -21.88 7.13 6.19
CA ASP A 340 -22.04 7.42 4.78
C ASP A 340 -22.57 8.84 4.58
N SER A 341 -22.33 9.40 3.40
CA SER A 341 -22.83 10.70 2.99
C SER A 341 -22.85 10.85 1.47
N ASP A 342 -23.74 11.70 0.96
CA ASP A 342 -23.85 11.96 -0.49
C ASP A 342 -22.58 12.62 -1.06
N ASP A 343 -21.88 13.40 -0.25
CA ASP A 343 -20.61 14.07 -0.57
C ASP A 343 -19.37 13.20 -0.31
N PHE A 344 -19.54 11.92 0.04
CA PHE A 344 -18.41 11.04 0.37
C PHE A 344 -17.36 10.99 -0.75
N LEU A 345 -17.80 10.97 -2.00
CA LEU A 345 -16.94 10.94 -3.19
C LEU A 345 -16.57 12.34 -3.71
N ASP A 346 -16.87 13.41 -2.96
CA ASP A 346 -16.46 14.75 -3.34
C ASP A 346 -14.94 14.94 -3.17
N GLY A 347 -14.40 15.86 -3.98
CA GLY A 347 -12.97 16.18 -4.01
C GLY A 347 -12.08 15.14 -4.68
N LEU A 348 -12.67 14.08 -5.27
CA LEU A 348 -11.92 13.09 -6.05
C LEU A 348 -11.40 13.68 -7.36
N ASN A 349 -10.26 13.16 -7.82
CA ASN A 349 -9.70 13.56 -9.10
C ASN A 349 -10.56 13.00 -10.24
N LYS A 350 -10.54 13.70 -11.38
CA LYS A 350 -11.19 13.20 -12.60
C LYS A 350 -10.32 12.10 -13.21
N LEU A 351 -10.96 11.04 -13.71
CA LEU A 351 -10.28 9.98 -14.44
C LEU A 351 -9.57 10.57 -15.67
N ASN A 352 -8.25 10.40 -15.72
CA ASN A 352 -7.48 10.78 -16.88
C ASN A 352 -7.64 9.71 -17.96
N ARG A 353 -8.35 10.05 -19.04
CA ARG A 353 -8.55 9.13 -20.17
C ARG A 353 -7.38 9.10 -21.15
N LYS A 354 -6.38 9.97 -20.97
CA LYS A 354 -5.20 10.01 -21.84
C LYS A 354 -4.16 9.04 -21.30
N VAL A 355 -3.77 8.07 -22.12
CA VAL A 355 -2.61 7.23 -21.84
C VAL A 355 -1.37 8.05 -22.16
N THR A 356 -0.64 8.47 -21.13
CA THR A 356 0.69 9.05 -21.32
C THR A 356 1.67 7.91 -21.63
N LEU A 357 2.39 8.02 -22.74
CA LEU A 357 3.43 7.04 -23.11
C LEU A 357 4.75 7.46 -22.48
N ASP A 358 4.94 7.09 -21.22
CA ASP A 358 6.16 7.40 -20.48
C ASP A 358 7.38 6.67 -21.08
N GLN A 359 8.50 7.37 -21.22
CA GLN A 359 9.78 6.73 -21.55
C GLN A 359 10.53 6.35 -20.27
N GLN A 360 11.07 5.14 -20.25
CA GLN A 360 11.82 4.62 -19.11
C GLN A 360 13.24 5.19 -19.07
N ILE A 361 13.69 5.61 -17.88
CA ILE A 361 15.09 5.96 -17.65
C ILE A 361 15.96 4.69 -17.72
N PRO A 362 17.07 4.67 -18.47
CA PRO A 362 17.96 3.53 -18.53
C PRO A 362 18.51 3.14 -17.15
N SER A 363 18.48 1.84 -16.83
CA SER A 363 19.00 1.28 -15.57
C SER A 363 20.36 0.57 -15.71
N LYS A 364 20.83 0.35 -16.94
CA LYS A 364 22.10 -0.31 -17.26
C LYS A 364 23.05 0.65 -17.94
N ASN A 365 24.35 0.49 -17.70
CA ASN A 365 25.40 1.33 -18.26
C ASN A 365 25.20 2.82 -17.97
N VAL A 366 24.85 3.12 -16.71
CA VAL A 366 24.61 4.47 -16.24
C VAL A 366 25.47 4.81 -15.03
N ILE A 367 25.71 6.10 -14.84
CA ILE A 367 26.23 6.68 -13.60
C ILE A 367 25.17 7.65 -13.09
N PHE A 368 24.77 7.55 -11.84
CA PHE A 368 23.77 8.46 -11.27
C PHE A 368 24.23 9.02 -9.92
N THR A 369 23.62 10.13 -9.54
CA THR A 369 23.72 10.71 -8.20
C THR A 369 22.35 11.17 -7.74
N THR A 370 22.22 11.45 -6.45
CA THR A 370 20.95 11.87 -5.85
C THR A 370 21.21 12.98 -4.84
N ALA A 371 20.31 13.95 -4.82
CA ALA A 371 20.19 14.97 -3.78
C ALA A 371 18.76 14.99 -3.26
N GLU A 372 18.58 15.39 -2.00
CA GLU A 372 17.26 15.49 -1.40
C GLU A 372 17.20 16.62 -0.36
N VAL A 373 16.02 17.17 -0.18
CA VAL A 373 15.72 18.16 0.86
C VAL A 373 14.26 17.98 1.31
N ILE A 374 13.95 18.39 2.54
CA ILE A 374 12.57 18.49 3.03
C ILE A 374 12.20 19.97 3.11
N VAL A 375 11.07 20.33 2.49
CA VAL A 375 10.51 21.68 2.47
C VAL A 375 9.20 21.73 3.25
N ASP A 376 9.01 22.79 4.04
CA ASP A 376 7.82 23.01 4.88
C ASP A 376 6.66 23.66 4.12
N VAL A 377 6.32 23.07 2.98
CA VAL A 377 5.19 23.46 2.15
C VAL A 377 4.48 22.21 1.64
N ASP A 378 3.22 22.37 1.25
CA ASP A 378 2.47 21.31 0.62
C ASP A 378 3.09 20.90 -0.73
N LYS A 379 2.71 19.70 -1.17
CA LYS A 379 3.29 19.04 -2.32
C LYS A 379 2.96 19.75 -3.64
N LEU A 380 1.78 20.37 -3.73
CA LEU A 380 1.32 21.11 -4.90
C LEU A 380 2.23 22.34 -5.11
N LYS A 381 2.37 23.17 -4.07
CA LYS A 381 3.25 24.36 -4.10
C LYS A 381 4.69 23.99 -4.45
N ALA A 382 5.22 22.94 -3.83
CA ALA A 382 6.59 22.49 -4.10
C ALA A 382 6.76 22.01 -5.55
N TYR A 383 5.79 21.26 -6.08
CA TYR A 383 5.79 20.77 -7.46
C TYR A 383 5.74 21.91 -8.48
N GLU A 384 4.81 22.84 -8.31
CA GLU A 384 4.64 23.98 -9.21
C GLU A 384 5.90 24.86 -9.26
N PHE A 385 6.52 25.13 -8.11
CA PHE A 385 7.76 25.91 -8.05
C PHE A 385 8.94 25.20 -8.74
N VAL A 386 9.20 23.93 -8.38
CA VAL A 386 10.38 23.20 -8.87
C VAL A 386 10.28 22.85 -10.36
N SER A 387 9.07 22.60 -10.85
CA SER A 387 8.83 22.30 -12.28
C SER A 387 8.69 23.56 -13.14
N SER A 388 8.51 24.74 -12.55
CA SER A 388 8.33 26.00 -13.28
C SER A 388 9.47 26.29 -14.24
N VAL A 389 9.10 26.76 -15.43
CA VAL A 389 10.04 27.27 -16.44
C VAL A 389 10.64 28.61 -16.01
N GLU A 390 9.84 29.44 -15.32
CA GLU A 390 10.19 30.80 -14.93
C GLU A 390 11.12 30.82 -13.72
N GLU A 391 10.89 29.90 -12.77
CA GLU A 391 11.65 29.84 -11.51
C GLU A 391 12.93 29.02 -11.62
N LEU A 392 13.16 28.30 -12.73
CA LEU A 392 14.30 27.39 -12.82
C LEU A 392 15.65 28.09 -12.58
N SER A 393 15.81 29.33 -13.05
CA SER A 393 17.01 30.15 -12.84
C SER A 393 17.12 30.73 -11.43
N SER A 394 16.03 30.79 -10.65
CA SER A 394 16.04 31.33 -9.28
C SER A 394 16.67 30.36 -8.28
N TRP A 395 16.57 29.05 -8.51
CA TRP A 395 17.13 28.03 -7.61
C TRP A 395 18.33 27.25 -8.16
N LEU A 396 18.50 27.12 -9.49
CA LEU A 396 19.65 26.44 -10.09
C LEU A 396 20.83 27.39 -10.36
N LEU A 397 21.49 27.78 -9.26
CA LEU A 397 22.61 28.72 -9.25
C LEU A 397 23.98 28.02 -9.43
N LYS A 398 25.00 28.82 -9.81
CA LYS A 398 26.37 28.33 -9.98
C LYS A 398 26.87 27.65 -8.70
N THR A 399 27.36 26.43 -8.84
CA THR A 399 27.97 25.67 -7.73
C THR A 399 29.28 25.03 -8.20
N GLY A 400 30.39 25.47 -7.63
CA GLY A 400 31.72 25.01 -8.02
C GLY A 400 31.97 25.24 -9.52
N PRO A 401 32.35 24.20 -10.29
CA PRO A 401 32.61 24.33 -11.73
C PRO A 401 31.34 24.32 -12.60
N ILE A 402 30.16 24.04 -12.04
CA ILE A 402 28.90 23.95 -12.80
C ILE A 402 28.22 25.32 -12.74
N TYR A 403 28.06 25.95 -13.91
CA TYR A 403 27.34 27.22 -14.04
C TYR A 403 25.84 27.03 -13.81
N GLY A 404 25.21 28.06 -13.22
CA GLY A 404 23.76 28.08 -13.05
C GLY A 404 23.02 28.36 -14.35
N ILE A 405 21.71 28.14 -14.31
CA ILE A 405 20.80 28.43 -15.43
C ILE A 405 20.47 29.92 -15.40
N ILE A 406 20.62 30.59 -16.54
CA ILE A 406 20.33 32.02 -16.68
C ILE A 406 19.10 32.31 -17.53
N LYS A 407 18.74 31.39 -18.43
CA LYS A 407 17.60 31.55 -19.33
C LYS A 407 17.03 30.19 -19.71
N VAL A 408 15.70 30.13 -19.76
CA VAL A 408 14.95 28.97 -20.24
C VAL A 408 13.98 29.43 -21.32
N THR A 409 13.99 28.77 -22.47
CA THR A 409 13.11 29.09 -23.60
C THR A 409 12.29 27.86 -23.94
N LYS A 410 10.95 27.96 -23.84
CA LYS A 410 10.05 26.89 -24.29
C LYS A 410 10.24 26.67 -25.79
N LEU A 411 10.42 25.42 -26.20
CA LEU A 411 10.55 25.04 -27.61
C LEU A 411 9.25 24.40 -28.13
N ARG A 412 8.69 23.47 -27.36
CA ARG A 412 7.42 22.79 -27.66
C ARG A 412 6.59 22.65 -26.39
N GLY A 413 5.35 23.10 -26.45
CA GLY A 413 4.40 23.02 -25.34
C GLY A 413 4.79 23.93 -24.17
N ASP A 414 4.22 23.62 -23.00
CA ASP A 414 4.28 24.48 -21.82
C ASP A 414 4.96 23.83 -20.62
N TRP A 415 5.70 22.74 -20.86
CA TRP A 415 6.37 21.94 -19.83
C TRP A 415 5.37 21.28 -18.87
N ALA A 416 4.25 20.79 -19.41
CA ALA A 416 3.17 20.20 -18.62
C ALA A 416 2.87 18.73 -18.96
N LYS A 417 3.35 18.23 -20.10
CA LYS A 417 3.09 16.85 -20.55
C LYS A 417 4.31 16.23 -21.21
N VAL A 418 4.30 14.90 -21.29
CA VAL A 418 5.33 14.15 -22.01
C VAL A 418 5.45 14.64 -23.44
N GLY A 419 6.70 14.86 -23.86
CA GLY A 419 7.05 15.45 -25.14
C GLY A 419 7.14 16.97 -25.13
N ASP A 420 6.76 17.70 -24.08
CA ASP A 420 7.09 19.13 -24.01
C ASP A 420 8.61 19.30 -23.82
N ASN A 421 9.20 20.32 -24.44
CA ASN A 421 10.64 20.56 -24.36
C ASN A 421 11.02 22.04 -24.25
N ARG A 422 12.21 22.28 -23.70
CA ARG A 422 12.76 23.60 -23.42
C ARG A 422 14.26 23.65 -23.67
N LEU A 423 14.74 24.78 -24.17
CA LEU A 423 16.16 25.11 -24.28
C LEU A 423 16.59 25.77 -22.97
N VAL A 424 17.66 25.26 -22.37
CA VAL A 424 18.27 25.80 -21.17
C VAL A 424 19.62 26.40 -21.55
N GLU A 425 19.86 27.64 -21.14
CA GLU A 425 21.13 28.34 -21.30
C GLU A 425 21.75 28.61 -19.92
N ARG A 426 23.04 28.29 -19.79
CA ARG A 426 23.83 28.49 -18.58
C ARG A 426 24.67 29.76 -18.64
N GLY A 427 25.17 30.18 -17.47
CA GLY A 427 26.04 31.35 -17.33
C GLY A 427 27.36 31.34 -18.13
N ASP A 428 27.77 30.21 -18.70
CA ASP A 428 28.91 30.07 -19.62
C ASP A 428 28.48 30.01 -21.10
N SER A 429 27.26 30.43 -21.42
CA SER A 429 26.64 30.36 -22.75
C SER A 429 26.46 28.94 -23.30
N ALA A 430 26.74 27.91 -22.50
CA ALA A 430 26.44 26.54 -22.86
C ALA A 430 24.93 26.31 -22.83
N THR A 431 24.43 25.71 -23.89
CA THR A 431 23.05 25.27 -24.06
C THR A 431 22.89 23.75 -24.02
N LEU A 432 21.69 23.34 -23.61
CA LEU A 432 21.16 21.97 -23.65
C LEU A 432 19.63 22.00 -23.85
N VAL A 433 19.07 20.95 -24.42
CA VAL A 433 17.61 20.78 -24.57
C VAL A 433 17.10 19.77 -23.57
N GLU A 434 16.11 20.13 -22.77
CA GLU A 434 15.38 19.22 -21.88
C GLU A 434 14.02 18.87 -22.49
N GLU A 435 13.61 17.60 -22.41
CA GLU A 435 12.30 17.11 -22.87
C GLU A 435 11.66 16.23 -21.78
N LEU A 436 10.40 16.50 -21.43
CA LEU A 436 9.64 15.68 -20.49
C LEU A 436 9.39 14.28 -21.06
N ILE A 437 9.73 13.25 -20.28
CA ILE A 437 9.59 11.85 -20.67
C ILE A 437 8.63 11.06 -19.77
N SER A 438 8.34 11.52 -18.56
CA SER A 438 7.21 11.06 -17.73
C SER A 438 6.69 12.23 -16.88
N VAL A 439 5.37 12.27 -16.65
CA VAL A 439 4.73 13.30 -15.82
C VAL A 439 3.62 12.65 -15.01
N HIS A 440 3.82 12.62 -13.68
CA HIS A 440 2.83 12.17 -12.70
C HIS A 440 2.57 13.34 -11.75
N HIS A 441 1.53 14.13 -12.02
CA HIS A 441 1.32 15.42 -11.36
C HIS A 441 1.41 15.30 -9.83
N TYR A 442 2.15 16.25 -9.26
CA TYR A 442 2.46 16.34 -7.83
C TYR A 442 3.23 15.16 -7.24
N SER A 443 3.48 14.07 -7.96
CA SER A 443 4.21 12.92 -7.45
C SER A 443 5.64 12.87 -7.98
N ASN A 444 5.81 12.99 -9.30
CA ASN A 444 7.13 13.10 -9.92
C ASN A 444 7.04 13.63 -11.36
N TYR A 445 8.19 14.03 -11.90
CA TYR A 445 8.36 14.10 -13.35
C TYR A 445 9.79 13.68 -13.72
N SER A 446 9.92 13.18 -14.95
CA SER A 446 11.22 12.85 -15.54
C SER A 446 11.42 13.63 -16.83
N TYR A 447 12.67 13.98 -17.10
CA TYR A 447 13.07 14.58 -18.36
C TYR A 447 14.39 14.01 -18.83
N GLN A 448 14.59 14.00 -20.15
CA GLN A 448 15.89 13.74 -20.76
C GLN A 448 16.53 15.05 -21.19
N THR A 449 17.85 15.09 -21.18
CA THR A 449 18.65 16.21 -21.70
C THR A 449 19.48 15.74 -22.89
N THR A 450 19.45 16.53 -23.97
CA THR A 450 20.16 16.31 -25.23
C THR A 450 20.83 17.59 -25.73
N GLU A 451 21.50 17.51 -26.88
CA GLU A 451 22.04 18.68 -27.59
C GLU A 451 23.01 19.55 -26.78
N PHE A 452 23.85 18.89 -25.97
CA PHE A 452 24.91 19.58 -25.22
C PHE A 452 25.86 20.33 -26.17
N SER A 453 25.98 21.64 -25.97
CA SER A 453 26.95 22.46 -26.70
C SER A 453 28.37 22.41 -26.08
N ASP A 454 28.47 22.06 -24.80
CA ASP A 454 29.70 22.05 -24.01
C ASP A 454 30.48 20.72 -24.10
N VAL A 455 31.45 20.54 -23.20
CA VAL A 455 32.31 19.35 -23.13
C VAL A 455 31.54 18.05 -22.87
N PHE A 456 30.32 18.08 -22.30
CA PHE A 456 29.55 16.87 -21.98
C PHE A 456 29.10 16.13 -23.24
N LYS A 457 29.03 16.78 -24.40
CA LYS A 457 28.75 16.12 -25.69
C LYS A 457 29.75 15.02 -26.04
N HIS A 458 30.96 15.04 -25.49
CA HIS A 458 31.97 14.01 -25.69
C HIS A 458 31.84 12.83 -24.71
N PHE A 459 31.16 13.02 -23.58
CA PHE A 459 31.04 12.01 -22.53
C PHE A 459 29.69 11.29 -22.53
N THR A 460 28.61 12.00 -22.88
CA THR A 460 27.25 11.47 -22.85
C THR A 460 26.46 11.85 -24.10
N ASN A 461 25.50 11.02 -24.50
CA ASN A 461 24.49 11.38 -25.49
C ASN A 461 23.24 11.95 -24.84
N LYS A 462 22.91 11.42 -23.65
CA LYS A 462 21.67 11.71 -22.93
C LYS A 462 21.92 11.66 -21.44
N THR A 463 21.37 12.64 -20.74
CA THR A 463 21.17 12.56 -19.29
C THR A 463 19.70 12.55 -18.96
N TYR A 464 19.37 12.17 -17.73
CA TYR A 464 18.00 12.05 -17.26
C TYR A 464 17.90 12.66 -15.87
N GLY A 465 17.02 13.62 -15.70
CA GLY A 465 16.59 14.11 -14.39
C GLY A 465 15.27 13.46 -14.01
N HIS A 466 15.17 13.02 -12.76
CA HIS A 466 13.94 12.50 -12.19
C HIS A 466 13.72 13.19 -10.84
N MET A 467 12.67 14.01 -10.76
CA MET A 467 12.30 14.77 -9.57
C MET A 467 11.11 14.12 -8.88
N TRP A 468 11.30 13.72 -7.62
CA TRP A 468 10.26 13.11 -6.78
C TRP A 468 9.74 14.10 -5.74
N PHE A 469 8.45 13.99 -5.45
CA PHE A 469 7.73 14.78 -4.46
C PHE A 469 6.96 13.82 -3.54
N ASP A 470 7.49 13.58 -2.34
CA ASP A 470 6.91 12.63 -1.38
C ASP A 470 6.45 13.36 -0.12
N THR A 471 5.27 13.04 0.41
CA THR A 471 4.84 13.55 1.73
C THR A 471 5.57 12.81 2.85
N VAL A 472 6.26 13.54 3.73
CA VAL A 472 6.94 13.02 4.92
C VAL A 472 6.66 13.95 6.09
N ASP A 473 5.90 13.48 7.08
CA ASP A 473 5.58 14.21 8.32
C ASP A 473 5.07 15.65 8.08
N ASP A 474 4.01 15.82 7.30
CA ASP A 474 3.45 17.15 6.93
C ASP A 474 4.30 18.04 6.04
N LYS A 475 5.48 17.56 5.66
CA LYS A 475 6.39 18.26 4.77
C LYS A 475 6.54 17.55 3.44
N THR A 476 7.05 18.27 2.46
CA THR A 476 7.35 17.70 1.14
C THR A 476 8.82 17.38 1.05
N ARG A 477 9.15 16.11 0.80
CA ARG A 477 10.51 15.70 0.44
C ARG A 477 10.67 15.84 -1.08
N LEU A 478 11.59 16.72 -1.46
CA LEU A 478 12.09 16.82 -2.83
C LEU A 478 13.29 15.90 -2.98
N ARG A 479 13.25 15.01 -3.95
CA ARG A 479 14.41 14.15 -4.25
C ARG A 479 14.69 14.15 -5.74
N TRP A 480 15.90 14.54 -6.10
CA TRP A 480 16.33 14.66 -7.48
C TRP A 480 17.39 13.61 -7.79
N VAL A 481 17.04 12.65 -8.65
CA VAL A 481 17.96 11.66 -9.19
C VAL A 481 18.41 12.12 -10.56
N TYR A 482 19.72 12.22 -10.77
CA TYR A 482 20.28 12.62 -12.06
C TYR A 482 21.17 11.51 -12.60
N THR A 483 20.92 11.08 -13.83
CA THR A 483 21.52 9.89 -14.45
C THR A 483 22.21 10.25 -15.76
N PHE A 484 23.45 9.81 -15.93
CA PHE A 484 24.19 9.87 -17.18
C PHE A 484 24.22 8.51 -17.86
N THR A 485 23.98 8.50 -19.17
CA THR A 485 24.56 7.46 -20.04
C THR A 485 26.00 7.84 -20.37
N TYR A 486 26.87 6.86 -20.64
CA TYR A 486 28.25 7.13 -21.06
C TYR A 486 28.55 6.52 -22.42
N LYS A 487 29.34 7.21 -23.24
CA LYS A 487 29.68 6.77 -24.61
C LYS A 487 30.72 5.64 -24.63
N ASN A 488 31.65 5.65 -23.69
CA ASN A 488 32.79 4.73 -23.64
C ASN A 488 33.40 4.66 -22.23
N LEU A 489 34.46 3.86 -22.07
CA LEU A 489 35.12 3.64 -20.77
C LEU A 489 35.74 4.91 -20.19
N LEU A 490 36.35 5.77 -21.01
CA LEU A 490 36.93 7.03 -20.54
C LEU A 490 35.85 7.97 -20.01
N ALA A 491 34.72 8.07 -20.72
CA ALA A 491 33.56 8.81 -20.26
C ALA A 491 33.01 8.26 -18.95
N ARG A 492 32.95 6.93 -18.80
CA ARG A 492 32.54 6.29 -17.55
C ARG A 492 33.48 6.68 -16.39
N ILE A 493 34.79 6.64 -16.59
CA ILE A 493 35.79 7.02 -15.57
C ILE A 493 35.59 8.49 -15.17
N PHE A 494 35.54 9.40 -16.14
CA PHE A 494 35.32 10.82 -15.89
C PHE A 494 34.02 11.06 -15.10
N LEU A 495 32.90 10.52 -15.57
CA LEU A 495 31.59 10.70 -14.94
C LEU A 495 31.52 10.07 -13.54
N SER A 496 32.24 8.97 -13.30
CA SER A 496 32.30 8.33 -11.98
C SER A 496 32.97 9.20 -10.91
N ILE A 497 33.84 10.12 -11.33
CA ILE A 497 34.48 11.13 -10.46
C ILE A 497 33.63 12.39 -10.41
N PHE A 498 33.15 12.85 -11.57
CA PHE A 498 32.42 14.11 -11.69
C PHE A 498 31.07 14.09 -10.95
N ALA A 499 30.29 13.02 -11.11
CA ALA A 499 28.93 12.94 -10.55
C ALA A 499 28.89 13.04 -9.01
N PRO A 500 29.69 12.29 -8.23
CA PRO A 500 29.67 12.41 -6.77
C PRO A 500 30.33 13.69 -6.24
N LEU A 501 31.35 14.23 -6.91
CA LEU A 501 32.12 15.37 -6.39
C LEU A 501 31.51 16.74 -6.73
N PHE A 502 31.01 16.90 -7.95
CA PHE A 502 30.54 18.20 -8.46
C PHE A 502 29.04 18.21 -8.69
N LEU A 503 28.51 17.25 -9.45
CA LEU A 503 27.07 17.24 -9.74
C LEU A 503 26.25 17.10 -8.47
N LYS A 504 26.58 16.17 -7.57
CA LYS A 504 25.84 15.99 -6.32
C LYS A 504 25.74 17.29 -5.52
N LYS A 505 26.82 18.08 -5.44
CA LYS A 505 26.84 19.37 -4.75
C LYS A 505 25.97 20.40 -5.46
N TYR A 506 26.02 20.45 -6.80
CA TYR A 506 25.16 21.33 -7.58
C TYR A 506 23.66 21.00 -7.38
N LEU A 507 23.27 19.73 -7.46
CA LEU A 507 21.89 19.32 -7.21
C LEU A 507 21.45 19.67 -5.78
N GLN A 508 22.30 19.40 -4.78
CA GLN A 508 21.98 19.66 -3.39
C GLN A 508 21.86 21.16 -3.10
N ASN A 509 22.78 21.98 -3.60
CA ASN A 509 22.70 23.43 -3.45
C ASN A 509 21.46 23.99 -4.16
N GLY A 510 21.13 23.46 -5.34
CA GLY A 510 19.90 23.82 -6.03
C GLY A 510 18.66 23.56 -5.16
N LEU A 511 18.52 22.33 -4.66
CA LEU A 511 17.41 21.98 -3.77
C LEU A 511 17.39 22.83 -2.49
N ASN A 512 18.54 23.19 -1.93
CA ASN A 512 18.62 24.08 -0.77
C ASN A 512 18.14 25.50 -1.11
N ASN A 513 18.48 26.04 -2.28
CA ASN A 513 17.98 27.34 -2.73
C ASN A 513 16.47 27.30 -2.94
N ALA A 514 15.96 26.22 -3.56
CA ALA A 514 14.53 26.03 -3.75
C ALA A 514 13.80 25.96 -2.40
N LYS A 515 14.39 25.28 -1.42
CA LYS A 515 13.89 25.25 -0.04
C LYS A 515 13.82 26.65 0.54
N SER A 516 14.89 27.45 0.45
CA SER A 516 14.88 28.82 0.96
C SER A 516 13.74 29.63 0.36
N PHE A 517 13.58 29.61 -0.97
CA PHE A 517 12.48 30.33 -1.62
C PHE A 517 11.09 29.82 -1.23
N LEU A 518 10.92 28.51 -1.04
CA LEU A 518 9.63 27.92 -0.69
C LEU A 518 9.21 28.20 0.77
N GLU A 519 10.19 28.31 1.67
CA GLU A 519 10.02 28.51 3.12
C GLU A 519 10.13 29.97 3.56
N ASP A 520 10.63 30.87 2.72
CA ASP A 520 10.54 32.33 2.87
C ASP A 520 9.11 32.82 2.58
#